data_AF-A0A178TIF7-F1
#
_entry.id   AF-A0A178TIF7-F1
#
_cell.length_a   1.000
_cell.length_b   1.000
_cell.length_c   1.000
_cell.angle_alpha   90.00
_cell.angle_beta   90.00
_cell.angle_gamma   90.00
#
_symmetry.space_group_name_H-M   'P 1'
#
loop_
_entity.id
_entity.type
_entity.pdbx_description
1 polymer ?
#
loop_
_entity_poly.entity_id
_entity_poly.type
_entity_poly.pdbx_seq_one_letter_code
_entity_poly.pdbx_strand_id
1 'polypeptide(L)'
;MNRGYAGFYKGHYLRSSYEYAYAKYLDHHSIPWSYEDCVFDIGYKLYKPDFFLYDQKGKLVKIVEIKSRSKDAKKNAREALNIIEEQHHIKCELISYEELLDLYKTLPFSLTSTIEEWIKSENTTISKVAYGELNGHYNLKHDEETKKKIGEHTRSLWLSNGIAKQRMLEGLKKSGLAQKGKIKKPRETRTCEECGKIFKVIITSKQKFCSRTCAGHRAIRHATNTYVEIRSEVHHNIREYIIKWSRENSDIVVKTPLNKIKTTIQSLIRDIEREFQVKDLRVISKSVFGEDRGRKELIKFMKSVCNEDVC
;
A
#
# COMPACT_ATOMS: atom_id res chain seq x y z
N MET A 1 -1.03 12.23 -0.98
CA MET A 1 0.13 13.04 -0.53
C MET A 1 1.05 13.19 -1.75
N ASN A 2 0.77 14.18 -2.62
CA ASN A 2 1.47 14.39 -3.89
C ASN A 2 2.93 14.75 -3.62
N ARG A 3 3.83 13.76 -3.67
CA ARG A 3 5.28 14.01 -3.66
C ARG A 3 5.70 14.33 -5.10
N GLY A 4 6.50 15.38 -5.24
CA GLY A 4 6.62 16.17 -6.48
C GLY A 4 7.11 15.38 -7.69
N TYR A 5 6.56 15.71 -8.84
CA TYR A 5 7.01 15.22 -10.14
C TYR A 5 7.93 16.24 -10.78
N ALA A 6 9.05 15.80 -11.34
CA ALA A 6 10.02 16.64 -12.03
C ALA A 6 10.08 16.27 -13.52
N GLY A 7 10.45 17.23 -14.37
CA GLY A 7 10.41 17.06 -15.81
C GLY A 7 10.80 18.32 -16.58
N PHE A 8 10.84 18.21 -17.91
CA PHE A 8 11.19 19.33 -18.79
C PHE A 8 9.95 20.14 -19.20
N TYR A 9 10.02 21.46 -19.06
CA TYR A 9 9.04 22.40 -19.57
C TYR A 9 9.75 23.53 -20.30
N LYS A 10 9.50 23.67 -21.62
CA LYS A 10 10.15 24.66 -22.49
C LYS A 10 11.68 24.73 -22.34
N GLY A 11 12.33 23.57 -22.21
CA GLY A 11 13.78 23.47 -22.04
C GLY A 11 14.30 23.66 -20.61
N HIS A 12 13.45 24.06 -19.66
CA HIS A 12 13.80 24.13 -18.24
C HIS A 12 13.43 22.84 -17.49
N TYR A 13 14.31 22.36 -16.63
CA TYR A 13 14.07 21.17 -15.82
C TYR A 13 13.44 21.51 -14.47
N LEU A 14 12.11 21.50 -14.42
CA LEU A 14 11.35 21.85 -13.22
C LEU A 14 11.38 20.71 -12.21
N ARG A 15 11.60 21.04 -10.93
CA ARG A 15 11.80 20.08 -9.84
C ARG A 15 10.52 19.72 -9.12
N SER A 16 9.39 20.36 -9.41
CA SER A 16 8.11 19.98 -8.81
C SER A 16 6.90 20.32 -9.69
N SER A 17 5.80 19.63 -9.44
CA SER A 17 4.50 19.92 -10.08
C SER A 17 3.98 21.32 -9.75
N TYR A 18 4.41 21.91 -8.62
CA TYR A 18 4.04 23.28 -8.25
C TYR A 18 4.85 24.31 -9.03
N GLU A 19 6.13 24.03 -9.28
CA GLU A 19 6.94 24.84 -10.21
C GLU A 19 6.35 24.78 -11.62
N TYR A 20 5.94 23.59 -12.09
CA TYR A 20 5.22 23.48 -13.37
C TYR A 20 3.95 24.31 -13.40
N ALA A 21 3.12 24.20 -12.37
CA ALA A 21 1.89 24.98 -12.29
C ALA A 21 2.17 26.49 -12.30
N TYR A 22 3.23 26.94 -11.63
CA TYR A 22 3.61 28.35 -11.65
C TYR A 22 4.14 28.80 -13.01
N ALA A 23 5.01 28.00 -13.65
CA ALA A 23 5.52 28.27 -15.00
C ALA A 23 4.37 28.41 -16.02
N LYS A 24 3.39 27.51 -15.96
CA LYS A 24 2.20 27.57 -16.83
C LYS A 24 1.34 28.81 -16.56
N TYR A 25 1.23 29.24 -15.31
CA TYR A 25 0.56 30.49 -14.94
C TYR A 25 1.29 31.71 -15.54
N LEU A 26 2.62 31.77 -15.39
CA LEU A 26 3.43 32.86 -15.96
C LEU A 26 3.28 32.94 -17.48
N ASP A 27 3.30 31.79 -18.15
CA ASP A 27 3.11 31.69 -19.59
C ASP A 27 1.71 32.12 -20.05
N HIS A 28 0.66 31.75 -19.30
CA HIS A 28 -0.71 32.19 -19.60
C HIS A 28 -0.84 33.71 -19.57
N HIS A 29 -0.12 34.38 -18.66
CA HIS A 29 -0.09 35.83 -18.54
C HIS A 29 1.02 36.49 -19.38
N SER A 30 1.76 35.72 -20.18
CA SER A 30 2.89 36.23 -20.99
C SER A 30 3.93 37.01 -20.16
N ILE A 31 4.17 36.57 -18.93
CA ILE A 31 5.18 37.15 -18.04
C ILE A 31 6.54 36.54 -18.42
N PRO A 32 7.55 37.34 -18.83
CA PRO A 32 8.87 36.80 -19.12
C PRO A 32 9.52 36.21 -17.86
N TRP A 33 9.97 34.96 -17.93
CA TRP A 33 10.61 34.28 -16.81
C TRP A 33 11.78 33.41 -17.25
N SER A 34 12.68 33.16 -16.32
CA SER A 34 13.71 32.13 -16.40
C SER A 34 13.69 31.31 -15.10
N TYR A 35 14.44 30.21 -15.09
CA TYR A 35 14.38 29.23 -14.02
C TYR A 35 15.78 28.89 -13.54
N GLU A 36 15.98 29.05 -12.23
CA GLU A 36 17.22 28.67 -11.57
C GLU A 36 18.48 29.33 -12.19
N ASP A 37 18.37 30.59 -12.64
CA ASP A 37 19.44 31.31 -13.37
C ASP A 37 20.68 31.60 -12.53
N CYS A 38 20.49 31.93 -11.25
CA CYS A 38 21.56 32.40 -10.37
C CYS A 38 21.54 31.69 -9.02
N VAL A 39 22.73 31.57 -8.43
CA VAL A 39 22.94 31.05 -7.08
C VAL A 39 23.48 32.18 -6.21
N PHE A 40 22.88 32.37 -5.03
CA PHE A 40 23.24 33.39 -4.06
C PHE A 40 23.94 32.76 -2.86
N ASP A 41 25.02 33.38 -2.38
CA ASP A 41 25.63 33.01 -1.11
C ASP A 41 24.97 33.80 0.02
N ILE A 42 24.15 33.14 0.83
CA ILE A 42 23.45 33.76 1.97
C ILE A 42 24.24 33.58 3.29
N GLY A 43 25.54 33.32 3.20
CA GLY A 43 26.48 33.25 4.32
C GLY A 43 26.61 31.86 4.96
N TYR A 44 25.53 31.08 5.03
CA TYR A 44 25.55 29.74 5.64
C TYR A 44 25.22 28.59 4.67
N LYS A 45 24.80 28.92 3.44
CA LYS A 45 24.59 27.99 2.33
C LYS A 45 24.52 28.78 1.02
N LEU A 46 24.79 28.07 -0.08
CA LEU A 46 24.38 28.53 -1.39
C LEU A 46 22.87 28.31 -1.57
N TYR A 47 22.17 29.34 -2.03
CA TYR A 47 20.73 29.34 -2.24
C TYR A 47 20.42 29.60 -3.70
N LYS A 48 19.59 28.75 -4.30
CA LYS A 48 19.22 28.82 -5.71
C LYS A 48 17.70 29.00 -5.80
N PRO A 49 17.21 30.23 -6.05
CA PRO A 49 15.78 30.46 -6.18
C PRO A 49 15.18 29.80 -7.42
N ASP A 50 13.88 29.49 -7.35
CA ASP A 50 13.19 28.79 -8.43
C ASP A 50 13.02 29.66 -9.70
N PHE A 51 12.37 30.82 -9.62
CA PHE A 51 12.02 31.66 -10.78
C PHE A 51 12.57 33.07 -10.71
N PHE A 52 12.94 33.60 -11.86
CA PHE A 52 13.37 34.99 -12.06
C PHE A 52 12.43 35.63 -13.09
N LEU A 53 11.76 36.72 -12.72
CA LEU A 53 10.78 37.40 -13.57
C LEU A 53 11.35 38.70 -14.11
N TYR A 54 11.21 38.89 -15.42
CA TYR A 54 11.75 40.05 -16.13
C TYR A 54 10.61 40.94 -16.63
N ASP A 55 10.91 42.22 -16.78
CA ASP A 55 10.04 43.11 -17.56
C ASP A 55 10.20 42.85 -19.06
N GLN A 56 9.38 43.52 -19.86
CA GLN A 56 9.42 43.44 -21.33
C GLN A 56 10.74 43.97 -21.94
N LYS A 57 11.59 44.62 -21.14
CA LYS A 57 12.91 45.13 -21.53
C LYS A 57 14.05 44.21 -21.08
N GLY A 58 13.74 43.06 -20.46
CA GLY A 58 14.72 42.09 -19.99
C GLY A 58 15.36 42.46 -18.65
N LYS A 59 14.83 43.43 -17.90
CA LYS A 59 15.32 43.77 -16.56
C LYS A 59 14.68 42.86 -15.52
N LEU A 60 15.48 42.28 -14.62
CA LEU A 60 14.99 41.50 -13.50
C LEU A 60 14.13 42.38 -12.57
N VAL A 61 12.87 41.98 -12.38
CA VAL A 61 11.89 42.68 -11.55
C VAL A 61 11.71 41.97 -10.21
N LYS A 62 11.68 40.64 -10.21
CA LYS A 62 11.32 39.85 -9.04
C LYS A 62 11.91 38.45 -9.09
N ILE A 63 12.30 37.93 -7.93
CA ILE A 63 12.64 36.52 -7.72
C ILE A 63 11.48 35.84 -6.98
N VAL A 64 11.11 34.63 -7.41
CA VAL A 64 10.01 33.87 -6.82
C VAL A 64 10.45 32.47 -6.44
N GLU A 65 10.18 32.09 -5.19
CA GLU A 65 10.41 30.75 -4.66
C GLU A 65 9.08 30.00 -4.51
N ILE A 66 9.04 28.74 -4.96
CA ILE A 66 7.90 27.86 -4.82
C ILE A 66 8.10 26.89 -3.66
N LYS A 67 7.14 26.83 -2.74
CA LYS A 67 7.18 25.88 -1.60
C LYS A 67 5.87 25.14 -1.37
N SER A 68 5.99 23.98 -0.74
CA SER A 68 4.83 23.21 -0.28
C SER A 68 4.21 23.83 0.99
N ARG A 69 3.15 23.20 1.51
CA ARG A 69 2.46 23.61 2.74
C ARG A 69 3.29 23.48 4.03
N SER A 70 4.52 22.97 3.95
CA SER A 70 5.39 22.75 5.12
C SER A 70 5.79 24.08 5.76
N LYS A 71 5.36 24.31 7.02
CA LYS A 71 5.65 25.54 7.77
C LYS A 71 7.14 25.82 7.91
N ASP A 72 7.92 24.81 8.28
CA ASP A 72 9.38 24.96 8.45
C ASP A 72 10.07 25.26 7.12
N ALA A 73 9.62 24.64 6.02
CA ALA A 73 10.17 24.90 4.71
C ALA A 73 9.86 26.34 4.24
N LYS A 74 8.63 26.82 4.48
CA LYS A 74 8.22 28.20 4.18
C LYS A 74 9.03 29.22 4.98
N LYS A 75 9.23 28.97 6.28
CA LYS A 75 10.04 29.83 7.16
C LYS A 75 11.49 29.92 6.68
N ASN A 76 12.14 28.78 6.46
CA ASN A 76 13.54 28.73 6.00
C ASN A 76 13.73 29.39 4.62
N ALA A 77 12.76 29.26 3.72
CA ALA A 77 12.78 29.93 2.42
C ALA A 77 12.64 31.45 2.58
N ARG A 78 11.71 31.91 3.43
CA ARG A 78 11.52 33.34 3.69
C ARG A 78 12.77 33.99 4.27
N GLU A 79 13.43 33.35 5.22
CA GLU A 79 14.70 33.85 5.78
C GLU A 79 15.78 34.00 4.70
N ALA A 80 15.91 33.02 3.80
CA ALA A 80 16.86 33.09 2.69
C ALA A 80 16.51 34.22 1.70
N LEU A 81 15.23 34.36 1.34
CA LEU A 81 14.76 35.41 0.44
C LEU A 81 14.96 36.82 1.01
N ASN A 82 14.72 37.02 2.31
CA ASN A 82 14.94 38.31 2.96
C ASN A 82 16.41 38.72 2.87
N ILE A 83 17.35 37.78 3.09
CA ILE A 83 18.79 38.06 2.95
C ILE A 83 19.13 38.48 1.51
N ILE A 84 18.57 37.79 0.52
CA ILE A 84 18.80 38.11 -0.90
C ILE A 84 18.23 39.51 -1.24
N GLU A 85 17.02 39.81 -0.76
CA GLU A 85 16.37 41.10 -0.97
C GLU A 85 17.15 42.26 -0.32
N GLU A 86 17.69 42.05 0.89
CA GLU A 86 18.54 43.02 1.58
C GLU A 86 19.90 43.22 0.88
N GLN A 87 20.56 42.14 0.47
CA GLN A 87 21.90 42.19 -0.11
C GLN A 87 21.94 42.67 -1.56
N HIS A 88 20.92 42.32 -2.35
CA HIS A 88 20.91 42.57 -3.79
C HIS A 88 19.87 43.62 -4.20
N HIS A 89 19.03 44.08 -3.29
CA HIS A 89 17.93 45.03 -3.56
C HIS A 89 16.97 44.52 -4.65
N ILE A 90 16.72 43.21 -4.68
CA ILE A 90 15.81 42.54 -5.61
C ILE A 90 14.57 42.07 -4.85
N LYS A 91 13.39 42.44 -5.33
CA LYS A 91 12.13 42.00 -4.72
C LYS A 91 12.02 40.48 -4.74
N CYS A 92 11.78 39.87 -3.58
CA CYS A 92 11.64 38.43 -3.46
C CYS A 92 10.22 38.06 -3.00
N GLU A 93 9.69 36.96 -3.54
CA GLU A 93 8.35 36.47 -3.19
C GLU A 93 8.37 34.96 -2.94
N LEU A 94 7.63 34.52 -1.93
CA LEU A 94 7.42 33.11 -1.65
C LEU A 94 5.98 32.76 -2.00
N ILE A 95 5.81 31.89 -2.99
CA ILE A 95 4.52 31.36 -3.39
C ILE A 95 4.42 29.93 -2.89
N SER A 96 3.42 29.65 -2.08
CA SER A 96 3.12 28.29 -1.64
C SER A 96 1.89 27.74 -2.32
N TYR A 97 1.49 26.53 -1.94
CA TYR A 97 0.30 25.89 -2.50
C TYR A 97 -0.96 26.73 -2.29
N GLU A 98 -1.07 27.41 -1.15
CA GLU A 98 -2.19 28.29 -0.85
C GLU A 98 -2.27 29.46 -1.84
N GLU A 99 -1.15 30.16 -2.08
CA GLU A 99 -1.07 31.25 -3.04
C GLU A 99 -1.27 30.76 -4.49
N LEU A 100 -0.74 29.58 -4.86
CA LEU A 100 -1.01 28.97 -6.17
C LEU A 100 -2.49 28.69 -6.39
N LEU A 101 -3.20 28.20 -5.37
CA LEU A 101 -4.64 27.99 -5.47
C LEU A 101 -5.38 29.30 -5.75
N ASP A 102 -4.98 30.39 -5.09
CA ASP A 102 -5.60 31.70 -5.29
C ASP A 102 -5.32 32.26 -6.69
N LEU A 103 -4.08 32.14 -7.19
CA LEU A 103 -3.71 32.54 -8.55
C LEU A 103 -4.54 31.80 -9.61
N TYR A 104 -4.85 30.53 -9.36
CA TYR A 104 -5.59 29.70 -10.31
C TYR A 104 -7.11 29.97 -10.33
N LYS A 105 -7.66 30.76 -9.41
CA LYS A 105 -9.09 31.10 -9.40
C LYS A 105 -9.51 31.94 -10.60
N THR A 106 -8.58 32.71 -11.18
CA THR A 106 -8.84 33.60 -12.31
C THR A 106 -8.59 32.93 -13.66
N LEU A 107 -8.06 31.70 -13.67
CA LEU A 107 -7.67 30.98 -14.88
C LEU A 107 -8.82 30.11 -15.41
N PRO A 108 -8.86 29.83 -16.73
CA PRO A 108 -9.85 28.94 -17.33
C PRO A 108 -9.58 27.44 -17.03
N PHE A 109 -8.55 27.12 -16.25
CA PHE A 109 -8.18 25.76 -15.87
C PHE A 109 -7.80 25.71 -14.39
N SER A 110 -7.98 24.55 -13.77
CA SER A 110 -7.73 24.36 -12.34
C SER A 110 -6.28 23.94 -12.05
N LEU A 111 -5.81 24.26 -10.84
CA LEU A 111 -4.50 23.82 -10.37
C LEU A 111 -4.39 22.29 -10.40
N THR A 112 -5.47 21.59 -10.01
CA THR A 112 -5.54 20.13 -10.03
C THR A 112 -5.37 19.58 -11.44
N SER A 113 -6.11 20.11 -12.42
CA SER A 113 -6.00 19.67 -13.82
C SER A 113 -4.60 19.91 -14.39
N THR A 114 -3.96 21.03 -14.06
CA THR A 114 -2.58 21.31 -14.48
C THR A 114 -1.58 20.35 -13.86
N ILE A 115 -1.73 20.04 -12.57
CA ILE A 115 -0.86 19.07 -11.90
C ILE A 115 -1.03 17.67 -12.49
N GLU A 116 -2.28 17.24 -12.78
CA GLU A 116 -2.54 15.95 -13.41
C GLU A 116 -1.99 15.85 -14.82
N GLU A 117 -2.10 16.92 -15.61
CA GLU A 117 -1.49 17.05 -16.93
C GLU A 117 0.03 16.86 -16.83
N TRP A 118 0.69 17.49 -15.85
CA TRP A 118 2.12 17.30 -15.62
C TRP A 118 2.46 15.85 -15.30
N ILE A 119 1.72 15.24 -14.38
CA ILE A 119 1.96 13.85 -13.95
C ILE A 119 1.86 12.87 -15.11
N LYS A 120 0.95 13.12 -16.07
CA LYS A 120 0.71 12.26 -17.23
C LYS A 120 1.56 12.63 -18.45
N SER A 121 2.30 13.74 -18.39
CA SER A 121 3.14 14.23 -19.49
C SER A 121 4.32 13.30 -19.74
N GLU A 122 4.63 13.05 -21.02
CA GLU A 122 5.84 12.34 -21.44
C GLU A 122 7.13 13.08 -21.04
N ASN A 123 7.04 14.39 -20.79
CA ASN A 123 8.17 15.20 -20.35
C ASN A 123 8.47 15.07 -18.85
N THR A 124 7.65 14.34 -18.10
CA THR A 124 7.86 14.09 -16.66
C THR A 124 8.79 12.90 -16.47
N THR A 125 10.00 13.17 -15.98
CA THR A 125 11.12 12.23 -15.95
C THR A 125 11.27 11.53 -14.60
N ILE A 126 10.87 12.15 -13.50
CA ILE A 126 11.08 11.60 -12.15
C ILE A 126 9.80 11.66 -11.32
N SER A 127 9.39 10.50 -10.83
CA SER A 127 8.48 10.37 -9.70
C SER A 127 9.28 10.36 -8.39
N LYS A 128 9.12 11.38 -7.53
CA LYS A 128 9.80 11.45 -6.21
C LYS A 128 9.16 10.52 -5.18
N VAL A 129 8.76 9.31 -5.57
CA VAL A 129 8.34 8.30 -4.59
C VAL A 129 9.56 7.85 -3.79
N ALA A 130 9.36 7.65 -2.48
CA ALA A 130 10.47 7.34 -1.57
C ALA A 130 10.89 5.85 -1.62
N TYR A 131 10.06 4.99 -2.20
CA TYR A 131 10.27 3.54 -2.28
C TYR A 131 9.49 2.98 -3.47
N GLY A 132 9.82 1.74 -3.86
CA GLY A 132 9.20 1.05 -4.98
C GLY A 132 9.81 1.41 -6.34
N GLU A 133 9.30 0.77 -7.39
CA GLU A 133 9.87 0.79 -8.75
C GLU A 133 9.91 2.19 -9.38
N LEU A 134 9.02 3.09 -8.96
CA LEU A 134 8.95 4.47 -9.47
C LEU A 134 9.98 5.40 -8.81
N ASN A 135 10.76 4.95 -7.83
CA ASN A 135 11.80 5.78 -7.20
C ASN A 135 12.97 5.90 -8.19
N GLY A 136 13.43 7.12 -8.48
CA GLY A 136 14.60 7.35 -9.35
C GLY A 136 15.89 6.68 -8.86
N HIS A 137 15.96 6.27 -7.59
CA HIS A 137 17.04 5.50 -6.99
C HIS A 137 16.71 4.00 -6.83
N TYR A 138 15.59 3.54 -7.37
CA TYR A 138 15.22 2.13 -7.34
C TYR A 138 16.29 1.30 -8.06
N ASN A 139 16.84 0.31 -7.37
CA ASN A 139 17.96 -0.54 -7.82
C ASN A 139 19.28 0.19 -8.18
N LEU A 140 19.39 1.51 -7.96
CA LEU A 140 20.67 2.20 -8.08
C LEU A 140 21.51 1.95 -6.83
N LYS A 141 22.61 1.23 -6.99
CA LYS A 141 23.64 1.10 -5.96
C LYS A 141 24.74 2.11 -6.24
N HIS A 142 25.18 2.84 -5.21
CA HIS A 142 26.40 3.62 -5.32
C HIS A 142 27.59 2.68 -5.59
N ASP A 143 28.42 3.06 -6.55
CA ASP A 143 29.74 2.45 -6.74
C ASP A 143 30.67 2.78 -5.56
N GLU A 144 31.81 2.09 -5.51
CA GLU A 144 32.78 2.25 -4.42
C GLU A 144 33.42 3.65 -4.40
N GLU A 145 33.58 4.28 -5.56
CA GLU A 145 34.13 5.64 -5.66
C GLU A 145 33.18 6.68 -5.05
N THR A 146 31.89 6.58 -5.36
CA THR A 146 30.84 7.44 -4.83
C THR A 146 30.71 7.27 -3.33
N LYS A 147 30.75 6.02 -2.83
CA LYS A 147 30.78 5.75 -1.38
C LYS A 147 31.99 6.41 -0.72
N LYS A 148 33.17 6.33 -1.34
CA LYS A 148 34.40 6.96 -0.84
C LYS A 148 34.25 8.49 -0.77
N LYS A 149 33.77 9.13 -1.84
CA LYS A 149 33.53 10.59 -1.87
C LYS A 149 32.54 11.04 -0.79
N ILE A 150 31.43 10.32 -0.62
CA ILE A 150 30.44 10.59 0.44
C ILE A 150 31.08 10.47 1.83
N GLY A 151 31.90 9.44 2.05
CA GLY A 151 32.60 9.22 3.32
C GLY A 151 33.67 10.28 3.62
N GLU A 152 34.42 10.72 2.61
CA GLU A 152 35.41 11.81 2.72
C GLU A 152 34.74 13.16 3.02
N HIS A 153 33.68 13.50 2.29
CA HIS A 153 32.90 14.71 2.55
C HIS A 153 32.32 14.71 3.96
N THR A 154 31.74 13.59 4.40
CA THR A 154 31.20 13.45 5.75
C THR A 154 32.30 13.63 6.81
N ARG A 155 33.48 13.02 6.62
CA ARG A 155 34.63 13.23 7.51
C ARG A 155 35.07 14.68 7.55
N SER A 156 35.15 15.36 6.40
CA SER A 156 35.47 16.78 6.32
C SER A 156 34.49 17.64 7.12
N LEU A 157 33.18 17.38 6.99
CA LEU A 157 32.15 18.09 7.77
C LEU A 157 32.32 17.90 9.28
N TRP A 158 32.67 16.68 9.74
CA TRP A 158 32.91 16.39 11.16
C TRP A 158 34.19 17.03 11.72
N LEU A 159 35.22 17.15 10.89
CA LEU A 159 36.47 17.81 11.23
C LEU A 159 36.32 19.34 11.25
N SER A 160 35.42 19.89 10.44
CA SER A 160 35.09 21.31 10.46
C SER A 160 34.45 21.73 11.80
N ASN A 161 34.58 23.00 12.19
CA ASN A 161 33.80 23.59 13.29
C ASN A 161 32.61 24.43 12.78
N GLY A 162 32.11 24.12 11.59
CA GLY A 162 31.02 24.86 10.97
C GLY A 162 29.62 24.51 11.51
N ILE A 163 28.63 25.27 11.04
CA ILE A 163 27.19 25.11 11.35
C ILE A 163 26.71 23.69 11.04
N ALA A 164 27.26 23.04 10.02
CA ALA A 164 26.91 21.67 9.65
C ALA A 164 27.16 20.67 10.80
N LYS A 165 28.33 20.72 11.44
CA LYS A 165 28.65 19.87 12.61
C LYS A 165 27.72 20.16 13.79
N GLN A 166 27.41 21.42 14.04
CA GLN A 166 26.47 21.80 15.11
C GLN A 166 25.09 21.18 14.90
N ARG A 167 24.55 21.25 13.67
CA ARG A 167 23.27 20.61 13.31
C ARG A 167 23.31 19.09 13.44
N MET A 168 24.42 18.45 13.06
CA MET A 168 24.59 17.00 13.22
C MET A 168 24.59 16.60 14.70
N LEU A 169 25.32 17.33 15.54
CA LEU A 169 25.32 17.13 16.99
C LEU A 169 23.95 17.37 17.61
N GLU A 170 23.23 18.40 17.17
CA GLU A 170 21.86 18.68 17.61
C GLU A 170 20.90 17.55 17.20
N GLY A 171 21.02 17.05 15.98
CA GLY A 171 20.28 15.88 15.49
C GLY A 171 20.55 14.65 16.36
N LEU A 172 21.82 14.38 16.68
CA LEU A 172 22.21 13.29 17.59
C LEU A 172 21.67 13.47 19.01
N LYS A 173 21.66 14.70 19.54
CA LYS A 173 21.06 15.02 20.84
C LYS A 173 19.55 14.77 20.82
N LYS A 174 18.84 15.24 19.79
CA LYS A 174 17.40 15.01 19.59
C LYS A 174 17.07 13.52 19.43
N SER A 175 17.86 12.77 18.66
CA SER A 175 17.67 11.32 18.52
C SER A 175 18.06 10.55 19.78
N GLY A 176 19.08 11.01 20.49
CA GLY A 176 19.55 10.43 21.75
C GLY A 176 18.52 10.59 22.86
N LEU A 177 17.80 11.71 22.92
CA LEU A 177 16.64 11.91 23.80
C LEU A 177 15.46 10.99 23.43
N ALA A 178 15.21 10.75 22.13
CA ALA A 178 14.18 9.81 21.68
C ALA A 178 14.51 8.33 21.96
N GLN A 179 15.80 7.98 22.16
CA GLN A 179 16.23 6.63 22.50
C GLN A 179 16.51 6.40 23.99
N LYS A 180 16.95 7.44 24.73
CA LYS A 180 17.06 7.43 26.20
C LYS A 180 15.66 7.45 26.82
N GLY A 181 15.06 6.27 26.94
CA GLY A 181 13.70 6.09 27.47
C GLY A 181 13.04 4.79 27.03
N LYS A 182 13.58 4.09 26.02
CA LYS A 182 13.18 2.72 25.75
C LYS A 182 13.81 1.81 26.80
N ILE A 183 13.19 1.74 27.99
CA ILE A 183 13.44 0.69 28.98
C ILE A 183 13.39 -0.63 28.21
N LYS A 184 14.48 -1.41 28.26
CA LYS A 184 14.50 -2.75 27.64
C LYS A 184 13.35 -3.55 28.25
N LYS A 185 12.27 -3.73 27.50
CA LYS A 185 11.11 -4.50 27.96
C LYS A 185 11.59 -5.90 28.35
N PRO A 186 11.25 -6.39 29.55
CA PRO A 186 11.70 -7.68 30.00
C PRO A 186 11.22 -8.76 29.02
N ARG A 187 12.10 -9.74 28.78
CA ARG A 187 11.86 -10.84 27.85
C ARG A 187 11.94 -12.15 28.61
N GLU A 188 11.09 -13.07 28.20
CA GLU A 188 11.09 -14.44 28.68
C GLU A 188 11.26 -15.40 27.51
N THR A 189 11.53 -16.65 27.86
CA THR A 189 11.72 -17.74 26.92
C THR A 189 10.47 -18.60 26.94
N ARG A 190 9.84 -18.83 25.77
CA ARG A 190 8.67 -19.69 25.61
C ARG A 190 8.95 -20.82 24.64
N THR A 191 8.18 -21.91 24.79
CA THR A 191 8.19 -23.04 23.87
C THR A 191 7.06 -22.88 22.85
N CYS A 192 7.37 -23.04 21.56
CA CYS A 192 6.39 -22.95 20.49
C CYS A 192 5.37 -24.10 20.58
N GLU A 193 4.08 -23.77 20.64
CA GLU A 193 2.98 -24.77 20.69
C GLU A 193 2.85 -25.62 19.41
N GLU A 194 3.54 -25.26 18.32
CA GLU A 194 3.51 -26.02 17.05
C GLU A 194 4.72 -26.95 16.87
N CYS A 195 5.93 -26.42 17.07
CA CYS A 195 7.16 -27.13 16.71
C CYS A 195 8.09 -27.41 17.90
N GLY A 196 7.69 -27.06 19.12
CA GLY A 196 8.49 -27.26 20.33
C GLY A 196 9.75 -26.39 20.43
N LYS A 197 10.02 -25.53 19.43
CA LYS A 197 11.22 -24.66 19.45
C LYS A 197 11.09 -23.58 20.52
N ILE A 198 12.20 -23.35 21.19
CA ILE A 198 12.35 -22.30 22.20
C ILE A 198 12.57 -20.94 21.52
N PHE A 199 11.83 -19.91 21.92
CA PHE A 199 11.97 -18.56 21.39
C PHE A 199 11.83 -17.47 22.47
N LYS A 200 12.48 -16.33 22.26
CA LYS A 200 12.44 -15.19 23.19
C LYS A 200 11.33 -14.22 22.82
N VAL A 201 10.50 -13.86 23.79
CA VAL A 201 9.36 -12.97 23.61
C VAL A 201 9.30 -11.94 24.74
N ILE A 202 8.68 -10.79 24.49
CA ILE A 202 8.37 -9.81 25.53
C ILE A 202 7.33 -10.42 26.48
N ILE A 203 7.49 -10.26 27.80
CA ILE A 203 6.60 -10.85 28.81
C ILE A 203 5.12 -10.52 28.54
N THR A 204 4.81 -9.27 28.17
CA THR A 204 3.44 -8.83 27.86
C THR A 204 2.89 -9.30 26.52
N SER A 205 3.69 -9.98 25.70
CA SER A 205 3.26 -10.48 24.40
C SER A 205 2.33 -11.68 24.56
N LYS A 206 1.28 -11.76 23.73
CA LYS A 206 0.41 -12.94 23.62
C LYS A 206 0.93 -13.98 22.63
N GLN A 207 2.13 -13.82 22.10
CA GLN A 207 2.69 -14.70 21.08
C GLN A 207 2.97 -16.12 21.63
N LYS A 208 2.35 -17.12 20.98
CA LYS A 208 2.45 -18.55 21.31
C LYS A 208 3.36 -19.34 20.37
N PHE A 209 3.71 -18.77 19.22
CA PHE A 209 4.44 -19.46 18.16
C PHE A 209 5.76 -18.76 17.84
N CYS A 210 6.80 -19.53 17.50
CA CYS A 210 8.11 -18.98 17.17
C CYS A 210 8.15 -18.20 15.84
N SER A 211 7.20 -18.45 14.94
CA SER A 211 7.12 -17.80 13.62
C SER A 211 5.68 -17.69 13.12
N ARG A 212 5.47 -16.81 12.13
CA ARG A 212 4.20 -16.69 11.40
C ARG A 212 3.83 -18.00 10.70
N THR A 213 4.84 -18.74 10.22
CA THR A 213 4.66 -20.06 9.60
C THR A 213 4.06 -21.06 10.57
N CYS A 214 4.61 -21.17 11.79
CA CYS A 214 4.06 -22.06 12.82
C CYS A 214 2.64 -21.67 13.24
N ALA A 215 2.37 -20.37 13.37
CA ALA A 215 1.00 -19.89 13.62
C ALA A 215 0.03 -20.28 12.50
N GLY A 216 0.48 -20.14 11.24
CA GLY A 216 -0.29 -20.51 10.06
C GLY A 216 -0.57 -22.01 9.97
N HIS A 217 0.44 -22.86 10.18
CA HIS A 217 0.27 -24.32 10.17
C HIS A 217 -0.76 -24.78 11.21
N ARG A 218 -0.71 -24.23 12.42
CA ARG A 218 -1.71 -24.57 13.45
C ARG A 218 -3.11 -24.11 13.09
N ALA A 219 -3.25 -22.90 12.54
CA ALA A 219 -4.54 -22.38 12.11
C ALA A 219 -5.16 -23.23 10.99
N ILE A 220 -4.36 -23.64 10.00
CA ILE A 220 -4.79 -24.53 8.91
C ILE A 220 -5.25 -25.86 9.49
N ARG A 221 -4.43 -26.49 10.33
CA ARG A 221 -4.77 -27.78 10.96
C ARG A 221 -6.07 -27.70 11.77
N HIS A 222 -6.25 -26.65 12.57
CA HIS A 222 -7.49 -26.43 13.31
C HIS A 222 -8.68 -26.26 12.37
N ALA A 223 -8.57 -25.42 11.34
CA ALA A 223 -9.63 -25.21 10.36
C ALA A 223 -10.01 -26.51 9.63
N THR A 224 -9.01 -27.32 9.26
CA THR A 224 -9.22 -28.63 8.64
C THR A 224 -9.97 -29.57 9.59
N ASN A 225 -9.55 -29.67 10.85
CA ASN A 225 -10.22 -30.55 11.83
C ASN A 225 -11.67 -30.12 12.06
N THR A 226 -11.92 -28.83 12.29
CA THR A 226 -13.29 -28.31 12.45
C THR A 226 -14.14 -28.55 11.20
N TYR A 227 -13.58 -28.35 10.01
CA TYR A 227 -14.28 -28.64 8.76
C TYR A 227 -14.61 -30.14 8.63
N VAL A 228 -13.67 -31.03 8.99
CA VAL A 228 -13.89 -32.48 8.95
C VAL A 228 -14.98 -32.91 9.93
N GLU A 229 -14.99 -32.35 11.15
CA GLU A 229 -16.03 -32.62 12.16
C GLU A 229 -17.42 -32.19 11.68
N ILE A 230 -17.57 -30.92 11.25
CA ILE A 230 -18.83 -30.39 10.72
C ILE A 230 -19.29 -31.22 9.50
N ARG A 231 -18.36 -31.56 8.61
CA ARG A 231 -18.67 -32.36 7.43
C ARG A 231 -19.14 -33.77 7.80
N SER A 232 -18.57 -34.39 8.83
CA SER A 232 -18.99 -35.71 9.31
C SER A 232 -20.42 -35.68 9.82
N GLU A 233 -20.79 -34.64 10.57
CA GLU A 233 -22.15 -34.44 11.07
C GLU A 233 -23.15 -34.19 9.92
N VAL A 234 -22.83 -33.30 8.99
CA VAL A 234 -23.66 -33.06 7.80
C VAL A 234 -23.84 -34.33 6.97
N HIS A 235 -22.77 -35.10 6.76
CA HIS A 235 -22.83 -36.37 6.04
C HIS A 235 -23.76 -37.38 6.74
N HIS A 236 -23.65 -37.50 8.06
CA HIS A 236 -24.55 -38.35 8.86
C HIS A 236 -26.00 -37.93 8.71
N ASN A 237 -26.31 -36.63 8.86
CA ASN A 237 -27.67 -36.12 8.75
C ASN A 237 -28.26 -36.30 7.34
N ILE A 238 -27.47 -36.09 6.28
CA ILE A 238 -27.90 -36.35 4.90
C ILE A 238 -28.23 -37.84 4.71
N ARG A 239 -27.41 -38.74 5.26
CA ARG A 239 -27.65 -40.19 5.15
C ARG A 239 -28.97 -40.58 5.82
N GLU A 240 -29.20 -40.12 7.05
CA GLU A 240 -30.45 -40.40 7.78
C GLU A 240 -31.66 -39.80 7.07
N TYR A 241 -31.53 -38.59 6.52
CA TYR A 241 -32.57 -37.97 5.71
C TYR A 241 -32.92 -38.80 4.47
N ILE A 242 -31.93 -39.29 3.74
CA ILE A 242 -32.14 -40.14 2.55
C ILE A 242 -32.85 -41.43 2.93
N ILE A 243 -32.48 -42.07 4.04
CA ILE A 243 -33.13 -43.28 4.53
C ILE A 243 -34.61 -43.00 4.82
N LYS A 244 -34.90 -41.95 5.59
CA LYS A 244 -36.26 -41.53 5.92
C LYS A 244 -37.08 -41.21 4.66
N TRP A 245 -36.53 -40.37 3.78
CA TRP A 245 -37.21 -39.97 2.55
C TRP A 245 -37.50 -41.17 1.64
N SER A 246 -36.57 -42.14 1.58
CA SER A 246 -36.75 -43.37 0.78
C SER A 246 -37.92 -44.21 1.28
N ARG A 247 -38.11 -44.30 2.60
CA ARG A 247 -39.26 -44.99 3.20
C ARG A 247 -40.58 -44.27 2.91
N GLU A 248 -40.61 -42.96 3.09
CA GLU A 248 -41.82 -42.13 2.86
C GLU A 248 -42.22 -42.06 1.38
N ASN A 249 -41.28 -42.27 0.45
CA ASN A 249 -41.47 -42.16 -0.99
C ASN A 249 -41.15 -43.47 -1.73
N SER A 250 -41.39 -44.62 -1.08
CA SER A 250 -41.02 -45.95 -1.57
C SER A 250 -41.49 -46.22 -3.02
N ASP A 251 -42.71 -45.83 -3.33
CA ASP A 251 -43.31 -45.93 -4.68
C ASP A 251 -42.45 -45.24 -5.75
N ILE A 252 -41.97 -44.03 -5.46
CA ILE A 252 -41.16 -43.23 -6.37
C ILE A 252 -39.79 -43.89 -6.53
N VAL A 253 -39.18 -44.32 -5.42
CA VAL A 253 -37.86 -44.93 -5.39
C VAL A 253 -37.81 -46.24 -6.17
N VAL A 254 -38.72 -47.17 -5.89
CA VAL A 254 -38.75 -48.51 -6.52
C VAL A 254 -38.96 -48.39 -8.04
N LYS A 255 -39.88 -47.51 -8.47
CA LYS A 255 -40.21 -47.26 -9.89
C LYS A 255 -39.15 -46.43 -10.63
N THR A 256 -38.16 -45.85 -9.94
CA THR A 256 -37.12 -45.03 -10.58
C THR A 256 -36.24 -45.86 -11.53
N PRO A 257 -36.18 -45.53 -12.83
CA PRO A 257 -35.27 -46.20 -13.77
C PRO A 257 -33.88 -45.57 -13.72
N LEU A 258 -32.84 -46.40 -13.90
CA LEU A 258 -31.43 -46.00 -13.70
C LEU A 258 -30.93 -44.89 -14.67
N ASN A 259 -31.67 -44.62 -15.75
CA ASN A 259 -31.38 -43.56 -16.72
C ASN A 259 -32.09 -42.23 -16.42
N LYS A 260 -33.12 -42.19 -15.56
CA LYS A 260 -33.88 -40.97 -15.20
C LYS A 260 -33.74 -40.55 -13.73
N ILE A 261 -32.69 -41.01 -13.06
CA ILE A 261 -32.45 -40.78 -11.63
C ILE A 261 -32.56 -39.29 -11.26
N LYS A 262 -31.83 -38.41 -11.95
CA LYS A 262 -31.78 -36.98 -11.62
C LYS A 262 -33.17 -36.33 -11.61
N THR A 263 -34.01 -36.67 -12.59
CA THR A 263 -35.37 -36.11 -12.69
C THR A 263 -36.30 -36.68 -11.64
N THR A 264 -36.15 -37.95 -11.26
CA THR A 264 -37.07 -38.62 -10.34
C THR A 264 -36.81 -38.27 -8.87
N ILE A 265 -35.55 -38.13 -8.46
CA ILE A 265 -35.19 -37.74 -7.08
C ILE A 265 -34.86 -36.24 -6.97
N GLN A 266 -35.37 -35.42 -7.89
CA GLN A 266 -35.08 -33.98 -7.90
C GLN A 266 -35.65 -33.26 -6.67
N SER A 267 -36.77 -33.73 -6.12
CA SER A 267 -37.36 -33.23 -4.87
C SER A 267 -36.43 -33.47 -3.69
N LEU A 268 -35.97 -34.70 -3.50
CA LEU A 268 -34.96 -35.06 -2.49
C LEU A 268 -33.72 -34.16 -2.56
N ILE A 269 -33.18 -33.93 -3.77
CA ILE A 269 -32.01 -33.07 -3.93
C ILE A 269 -32.30 -31.62 -3.51
N ARG A 270 -33.50 -31.10 -3.81
CA ARG A 270 -33.90 -29.75 -3.40
C ARG A 270 -34.09 -29.64 -1.88
N ASP A 271 -34.61 -30.68 -1.26
CA ASP A 271 -34.76 -30.72 0.19
C ASP A 271 -33.40 -30.76 0.89
N ILE A 272 -32.46 -31.57 0.38
CA ILE A 272 -31.08 -31.60 0.87
C ILE A 272 -30.36 -30.26 0.64
N GLU A 273 -30.58 -29.61 -0.51
CA GLU A 273 -30.04 -28.27 -0.79
C GLU A 273 -30.60 -27.23 0.20
N ARG A 274 -31.89 -27.31 0.55
CA ARG A 274 -32.54 -26.40 1.50
C ARG A 274 -32.10 -26.62 2.94
N GLU A 275 -32.03 -27.87 3.38
CA GLU A 275 -31.77 -28.22 4.79
C GLU A 275 -30.28 -28.29 5.14
N PHE A 276 -29.45 -28.80 4.22
CA PHE A 276 -28.03 -29.05 4.47
C PHE A 276 -27.10 -28.20 3.60
N GLN A 277 -27.63 -27.36 2.70
CA GLN A 277 -26.85 -26.54 1.77
C GLN A 277 -25.94 -27.36 0.83
N VAL A 278 -26.32 -28.61 0.54
CA VAL A 278 -25.58 -29.52 -0.34
C VAL A 278 -26.38 -29.82 -1.61
N LYS A 279 -25.83 -29.42 -2.77
CA LYS A 279 -26.43 -29.69 -4.09
C LYS A 279 -25.71 -30.77 -4.89
N ASP A 280 -24.41 -30.92 -4.67
CA ASP A 280 -23.57 -31.81 -5.48
C ASP A 280 -23.84 -33.28 -5.14
N LEU A 281 -24.34 -34.03 -6.13
CA LEU A 281 -24.65 -35.46 -6.01
C LEU A 281 -23.46 -36.32 -5.57
N ARG A 282 -22.23 -35.90 -5.86
CA ARG A 282 -21.03 -36.60 -5.43
C ARG A 282 -20.83 -36.47 -3.91
N VAL A 283 -21.17 -35.31 -3.35
CA VAL A 283 -21.14 -35.09 -1.90
C VAL A 283 -22.25 -35.90 -1.25
N ILE A 284 -23.45 -35.87 -1.81
CA ILE A 284 -24.59 -36.67 -1.33
C ILE A 284 -24.25 -38.17 -1.36
N SER A 285 -23.64 -38.67 -2.44
CA SER A 285 -23.16 -40.04 -2.52
C SER A 285 -22.11 -40.35 -1.44
N LYS A 286 -21.15 -39.45 -1.22
CA LYS A 286 -20.14 -39.60 -0.17
C LYS A 286 -20.74 -39.60 1.23
N SER A 287 -21.83 -38.89 1.47
CA SER A 287 -22.54 -38.91 2.75
C SER A 287 -23.10 -40.29 3.09
N VAL A 288 -23.53 -41.04 2.08
CA VAL A 288 -24.10 -42.38 2.26
C VAL A 288 -23.03 -43.47 2.35
N PHE A 289 -22.02 -43.44 1.46
CA PHE A 289 -21.08 -44.55 1.28
C PHE A 289 -19.66 -44.29 1.83
N GLY A 290 -19.37 -43.09 2.33
CA GLY A 290 -18.00 -42.66 2.66
C GLY A 290 -17.14 -42.27 1.45
N GLU A 291 -17.55 -42.68 0.24
CA GLU A 291 -16.91 -42.36 -1.04
C GLU A 291 -17.94 -42.06 -2.13
N ASP A 292 -17.50 -41.48 -3.25
CA ASP A 292 -18.40 -41.22 -4.38
C ASP A 292 -18.59 -42.49 -5.20
N ARG A 293 -19.76 -43.12 -5.05
CA ARG A 293 -20.19 -44.29 -5.82
C ARG A 293 -21.18 -43.92 -6.93
N GLY A 294 -21.48 -42.63 -7.06
CA GLY A 294 -22.37 -42.09 -8.07
C GLY A 294 -23.86 -42.38 -7.84
N ARG A 295 -24.68 -41.71 -8.66
CA ARG A 295 -26.15 -41.70 -8.55
C ARG A 295 -26.84 -43.06 -8.70
N LYS A 296 -26.23 -44.00 -9.44
CA LYS A 296 -26.82 -45.33 -9.66
C LYS A 296 -26.78 -46.18 -8.40
N GLU A 297 -25.64 -46.18 -7.72
CA GLU A 297 -25.48 -46.88 -6.44
C GLU A 297 -26.31 -46.24 -5.35
N LEU A 298 -26.44 -44.90 -5.36
CA LEU A 298 -27.36 -44.20 -4.45
C LEU A 298 -28.80 -44.70 -4.60
N ILE A 299 -29.33 -44.80 -5.83
CA ILE A 299 -30.68 -45.32 -6.06
C ILE A 299 -30.81 -46.79 -5.69
N LYS A 300 -29.79 -47.62 -5.94
CA LYS A 300 -29.82 -49.03 -5.52
C LYS A 300 -29.90 -49.15 -3.99
N PHE A 301 -29.13 -48.33 -3.27
CA PHE A 301 -29.20 -48.24 -1.81
C PHE A 301 -30.59 -47.79 -1.33
N MET A 302 -31.16 -46.76 -1.95
CA MET A 302 -32.51 -46.31 -1.59
C MET A 302 -33.54 -47.43 -1.82
N LYS A 303 -33.43 -48.18 -2.93
CA LYS A 303 -34.28 -49.35 -3.20
C LYS A 303 -34.10 -50.47 -2.17
N SER A 304 -32.88 -50.74 -1.70
CA SER A 304 -32.66 -51.75 -0.65
C SER A 304 -33.30 -51.32 0.66
N VAL A 305 -33.17 -50.05 1.03
CA VAL A 305 -33.85 -49.48 2.22
C VAL A 305 -35.37 -49.62 2.12
N CYS A 306 -35.98 -49.41 0.95
CA CYS A 306 -37.42 -49.61 0.77
C CYS A 306 -37.87 -51.08 0.86
N ASN A 307 -36.98 -52.03 0.57
CA ASN A 307 -37.28 -53.46 0.57
C ASN A 307 -37.03 -54.13 1.94
N GLU A 308 -36.24 -53.52 2.82
CA GLU A 308 -35.94 -54.05 4.16
C GLU A 308 -37.14 -53.96 5.14
N ASP A 309 -38.18 -53.18 4.82
CA ASP A 309 -39.44 -53.09 5.59
C ASP A 309 -40.56 -54.01 5.03
N VAL A 310 -40.23 -54.94 4.12
CA VAL A 310 -41.15 -56.01 3.66
C VAL A 310 -40.82 -57.30 4.42
N CYS A 311 -41.16 -57.34 5.70
CA CYS A 311 -41.25 -58.56 6.52
C CYS A 311 -42.41 -58.39 7.49
#